data_AF-A0A3B9FTW2-F1
#
_entry.id   AF-A0A3B9FTW2-F1
#
_cell.length_a   1.000
_cell.length_b   1.000
_cell.length_c   1.000
_cell.angle_alpha   90.00
_cell.angle_beta   90.00
_cell.angle_gamma   90.00
#
_symmetry.space_group_name_H-M   'P 1'
#
loop_
_entity.id
_entity.type
_entity.pdbx_description
1 polymer ?
#
loop_
_entity_poly.entity_id
_entity_poly.type
_entity_poly.pdbx_seq_one_letter_code
_entity_poly.pdbx_strand_id
1 'polypeptide(L)' 'SQLLLIDGSSKEDFVDIVTNHLEFYQGQVIEAYHTLLAREPSSYEMYADGLDMMSDNHFNAVKKKILQSEEYAGF' A
#
# COMPACT_ATOMS: atom_id res chain seq x y z
N SER A 1 24.14 -9.34 -1.15
CA SER A 1 23.74 -8.20 -0.30
C SER A 1 22.30 -8.45 0.09
N GLN A 2 21.90 -8.19 1.33
CA GLN A 2 20.49 -8.30 1.71
C GLN A 2 19.78 -6.97 1.48
N LEU A 3 18.53 -7.03 1.02
CA LEU A 3 17.63 -5.91 0.89
C LEU A 3 16.34 -6.27 1.61
N LEU A 4 15.91 -5.44 2.57
CA LEU A 4 14.71 -5.72 3.39
C LEU A 4 14.74 -7.12 4.05
N LEU A 5 15.93 -7.57 4.48
CA LEU A 5 16.17 -8.91 5.05
C LEU A 5 15.90 -10.07 4.07
N ILE A 6 15.76 -9.79 2.78
CA ILE A 6 15.64 -10.77 1.69
C ILE A 6 16.97 -10.82 0.93
N ASP A 7 17.45 -12.02 0.66
CA ASP A 7 18.64 -12.24 -0.16
C ASP A 7 18.32 -12.00 -1.64
N GLY A 8 19.11 -11.14 -2.29
CA GLY A 8 19.02 -10.86 -3.72
C GLY A 8 20.41 -10.70 -4.32
N SER A 9 20.59 -11.18 -5.54
CA SER A 9 21.86 -11.17 -6.26
C SER A 9 21.77 -10.63 -7.68
N SER A 10 20.54 -10.49 -8.21
CA SER A 10 20.27 -9.96 -9.54
C SER A 10 19.51 -8.62 -9.48
N LYS A 11 19.50 -7.90 -10.61
CA LYS A 11 18.68 -6.69 -10.77
C LYS A 11 17.18 -7.03 -10.73
N GLU A 12 16.80 -8.22 -11.19
CA GLU A 12 15.42 -8.70 -11.13
C GLU A 12 15.00 -8.93 -9.68
N ASP A 13 15.86 -9.56 -8.87
CA ASP A 13 15.64 -9.77 -7.44
C ASP A 13 15.45 -8.42 -6.72
N PHE A 14 16.26 -7.42 -7.07
CA PHE A 14 16.09 -6.08 -6.51
C PHE A 14 14.70 -5.51 -6.80
N VAL A 15 14.26 -5.55 -8.06
CA VAL A 15 12.95 -5.03 -8.47
C VAL A 15 11.85 -5.80 -7.74
N ASP A 16 11.93 -7.13 -7.74
CA ASP A 16 10.96 -8.00 -7.08
C ASP A 16 10.83 -7.69 -5.58
N ILE A 17 11.96 -7.62 -4.87
CA ILE A 17 11.98 -7.32 -3.43
C ILE A 17 11.35 -5.96 -3.14
N VAL A 18 11.69 -4.91 -3.89
CA VAL A 18 11.18 -3.56 -3.58
C VAL A 18 9.74 -3.34 -4.03
N THR A 19 9.23 -4.07 -5.03
CA THR A 19 7.86 -3.90 -5.52
C THR A 19 6.86 -4.86 -4.89
N ASN A 20 7.30 -5.97 -4.29
CA ASN A 20 6.42 -6.98 -3.71
C ASN A 20 6.49 -7.05 -2.18
N HIS A 21 7.29 -6.20 -1.53
CA HIS A 21 7.29 -6.09 -0.06
C HIS A 21 6.06 -5.31 0.46
N LEU A 22 5.57 -5.65 1.65
CA LEU A 22 4.41 -4.99 2.26
C LEU A 22 4.57 -3.46 2.34
N GLU A 23 5.77 -2.99 2.66
CA GLU A 23 6.08 -1.56 2.78
C GLU A 23 5.86 -0.78 1.47
N PHE A 24 6.01 -1.43 0.32
CA PHE A 24 5.68 -0.83 -0.97
C PHE A 24 4.19 -0.51 -1.07
N TYR A 25 3.34 -1.46 -0.66
CA TYR A 25 1.89 -1.28 -0.64
C TYR A 25 1.43 -0.28 0.42
N GLN A 26 2.07 -0.26 1.60
CA GLN A 26 1.82 0.75 2.62
C GLN A 26 2.07 2.17 2.12
N GLY A 27 3.14 2.40 1.36
CA GLY A 27 3.41 3.69 0.71
C GLY A 27 2.27 4.13 -0.20
N GLN A 28 1.67 3.20 -0.94
CA GLN A 28 0.53 3.52 -1.81
C GLN A 28 -0.77 3.79 -1.06
N VAL A 29 -0.98 3.10 0.08
CA VAL A 29 -2.11 3.40 0.96
C VAL A 29 -2.00 4.83 1.47
N ILE A 30 -0.80 5.25 1.90
CA ILE A 30 -0.55 6.65 2.32
C ILE A 30 -0.91 7.63 1.19
N GLU A 31 -0.43 7.39 -0.03
CA GLU A 31 -0.78 8.24 -1.17
C GLU A 31 -2.29 8.28 -1.47
N ALA A 32 -2.98 7.14 -1.34
CA ALA A 32 -4.43 7.06 -1.55
C ALA A 32 -5.21 7.86 -0.50
N TYR A 33 -4.83 7.76 0.78
CA TYR A 33 -5.44 8.52 1.87
C TYR A 33 -5.20 10.03 1.72
N HIS A 34 -3.99 10.44 1.34
CA HIS A 34 -3.72 11.85 1.04
C HIS A 34 -4.55 12.38 -0.12
N THR A 35 -4.65 11.61 -1.20
CA THR A 35 -5.31 12.05 -2.43
C THR A 35 -6.83 12.11 -2.27
N LEU A 36 -7.42 11.14 -1.56
CA LEU A 36 -8.86 10.97 -1.49
C LEU A 36 -9.48 11.56 -0.21
N LEU A 37 -8.77 11.52 0.92
CA LEU A 37 -9.27 11.96 2.22
C LEU A 37 -8.52 13.15 2.80
N ALA A 38 -7.48 13.65 2.11
CA ALA A 38 -6.62 14.75 2.56
C ALA A 38 -6.05 14.56 3.99
N ARG A 39 -5.83 13.31 4.41
CA ARG A 39 -5.25 12.95 5.71
C ARG A 39 -4.26 11.80 5.61
N GLU A 40 -3.56 11.56 6.72
CA GLU A 40 -2.72 10.37 6.91
C GLU A 40 -3.59 9.16 7.35
N PRO A 41 -3.26 7.93 6.91
CA PRO A 41 -3.82 6.73 7.48
C PRO A 41 -3.29 6.50 8.91
N SER A 42 -4.10 5.90 9.75
CA SER A 42 -3.62 5.37 11.03
C SER A 42 -2.70 4.15 10.81
N SER A 43 -1.91 3.78 11.82
CA SER A 43 -1.04 2.60 11.74
C SER A 43 -1.83 1.31 11.45
N TYR A 44 -3.07 1.20 11.94
CA TYR A 44 -3.93 0.07 11.66
C TYR A 44 -4.43 0.07 10.22
N GLU A 45 -4.96 1.21 9.74
CA GLU A 45 -5.42 1.34 8.35
C GLU A 45 -4.28 1.08 7.36
N MET A 46 -3.11 1.68 7.58
CA MET A 46 -1.93 1.48 6.75
C MET A 46 -1.54 0.00 6.65
N TYR A 47 -1.56 -0.73 7.78
CA TYR A 47 -1.24 -2.15 7.79
C TYR A 47 -2.33 -3.01 7.15
N ALA A 48 -3.59 -2.81 7.53
CA ALA A 48 -4.72 -3.60 7.03
C ALA A 48 -4.93 -3.37 5.53
N ASP A 49 -4.99 -2.12 5.09
CA ASP A 49 -5.16 -1.78 3.68
C ASP A 49 -3.92 -2.11 2.85
N GLY A 50 -2.72 -2.10 3.46
CA GLY A 50 -1.49 -2.56 2.81
C GLY A 50 -1.53 -4.06 2.51
N LEU A 51 -2.04 -4.88 3.44
CA LEU A 51 -2.29 -6.30 3.20
C LEU A 51 -3.40 -6.53 2.17
N ASP A 52 -4.48 -5.74 2.22
CA ASP A 52 -5.56 -5.81 1.23
C ASP A 52 -5.01 -5.49 -0.17
N MET A 53 -4.21 -4.43 -0.34
CA MET A 53 -3.56 -4.10 -1.62
C MET A 53 -2.63 -5.22 -2.09
N MET A 54 -1.81 -5.77 -1.20
CA MET A 54 -0.89 -6.85 -1.54
C MET A 54 -1.61 -8.12 -2.01
N SER A 55 -2.77 -8.42 -1.43
CA SER A 55 -3.54 -9.65 -1.73
C SER A 55 -4.49 -9.51 -2.92
N ASP A 56 -5.08 -8.32 -3.14
CA ASP A 56 -6.26 -8.15 -3.98
C ASP A 56 -6.05 -7.08 -5.07
N ASN A 57 -5.38 -7.49 -6.15
CA ASN A 57 -5.22 -6.71 -7.39
C ASN A 57 -4.54 -5.33 -7.20
N HIS A 58 -3.58 -5.29 -6.27
CA HIS A 58 -2.42 -4.38 -6.15
C HIS A 58 -2.68 -2.86 -5.90
N PHE A 59 -3.78 -2.26 -6.38
CA PHE A 59 -3.92 -0.78 -6.35
C PHE A 59 -5.36 -0.25 -6.18
N ASN A 60 -6.35 -0.90 -6.80
CA ASN A 60 -7.68 -0.29 -6.95
C ASN A 60 -8.67 -0.66 -5.83
N ALA A 61 -8.45 -1.77 -5.12
CA ALA A 61 -9.38 -2.25 -4.10
C ALA A 61 -9.52 -1.23 -2.95
N VAL A 62 -8.41 -0.78 -2.39
CA VAL A 62 -8.40 0.20 -1.29
C VAL A 62 -8.91 1.57 -1.75
N LYS A 63 -8.55 2.03 -2.95
CA LYS A 63 -9.10 3.29 -3.49
C LYS A 63 -10.62 3.23 -3.63
N LYS A 64 -11.17 2.11 -4.12
CA LYS A 64 -12.63 1.90 -4.18
C LYS A 64 -13.26 1.86 -2.79
N LYS A 65 -12.64 1.18 -1.83
CA LYS A 65 -13.07 1.12 -0.43
C LYS A 65 -13.14 2.52 0.19
N ILE A 66 -12.12 3.34 -0.01
CA ILE A 66 -12.10 4.74 0.45
C ILE A 66 -13.22 5.55 -0.21
N LEU A 67 -13.39 5.46 -1.53
CA LEU A 67 -14.44 6.19 -2.25
C LEU A 67 -15.88 5.79 -1.84
N GLN A 68 -16.07 4.57 -1.33
CA GLN A 68 -17.35 4.07 -0.82
C GLN A 68 -17.57 4.35 0.67
N SER A 69 -16.56 4.86 1.37
CA SER A 69 -16.64 5.11 2.80
C SER A 69 -17.52 6.33 3.09
N GLU A 70 -18.20 6.31 4.24
CA GLU A 70 -18.95 7.47 4.72
C GLU A 70 -18.04 8.68 4.95
N GLU A 71 -16.76 8.43 5.27
CA GLU A 71 -15.75 9.48 5.43
C GLU A 71 -15.58 10.28 4.15
N TYR A 72 -15.40 9.62 3.01
CA TYR A 72 -15.32 10.30 1.71
C TYR A 72 -16.67 10.94 1.31
N ALA A 73 -17.80 10.29 1.60
CA ALA A 73 -19.12 10.82 1.27
C ALA A 73 -19.49 12.09 2.06
N GLY A 74 -18.84 12.32 3.20
CA GLY A 74 -19.00 13.51 4.05
C GLY A 74 -18.13 14.71 3.66
N PHE A 75 -17.26 14.57 2.66
CA PHE A 75 -16.40 15.65 2.14
C PHE A 75 -17.07 16.54 1.09
#